data_AF-A0A5K0XJ62-F1
#
_entry.id   AF-A0A5K0XJ62-F1
#
_cell.length_a   1.000
_cell.length_b   1.000
_cell.length_c   1.000
_cell.angle_alpha   90.00
_cell.angle_beta   90.00
_cell.angle_gamma   90.00
#
_symmetry.space_group_name_H-M   'P 1'
#
loop_
_entity.id
_entity.type
_entity.pdbx_description
1 polymer ?
#
loop_
_entity_poly.entity_id
_entity_poly.type
_entity_poly.pdbx_seq_one_letter_code
_entity_poly.pdbx_strand_id
1 'polypeptide(L)'
;EPPRTCQITASSLVLSKIRSMVSSAFHDFLQVTPTANLEKDLQLDMLDTVEVMIAVEEEFAIDIPNSEADKISTVSQLIDYIASHPQAK
;
A
#
# COMPACT_ATOMS: atom_id res chain seq x y z
N GLU A 1 -14.15 24.86 1.02
CA GLU A 1 -12.87 24.34 1.54
C GLU A 1 -13.20 23.40 2.71
N PRO A 2 -13.02 22.08 2.60
CA PRO A 2 -13.22 21.18 3.73
C PRO A 2 -11.90 20.98 4.51
N PRO A 3 -11.99 20.65 5.81
CA PRO A 3 -10.96 20.95 6.80
C PRO A 3 -9.81 19.93 6.79
N ARG A 4 -8.60 20.45 6.96
CA ARG A 4 -7.31 19.74 7.01
C ARG A 4 -7.11 18.94 8.31
N THR A 5 -8.03 18.04 8.67
CA THR A 5 -7.91 17.30 9.96
C THR A 5 -8.11 15.78 9.88
N CYS A 6 -8.46 15.21 8.73
CA CYS A 6 -8.61 13.74 8.63
C CYS A 6 -7.41 12.98 8.05
N GLN A 7 -6.34 13.66 7.60
CA GLN A 7 -5.24 12.95 6.92
C GLN A 7 -4.32 12.17 7.87
N ILE A 8 -4.18 12.60 9.13
CA ILE A 8 -3.17 12.01 10.04
C ILE A 8 -3.63 10.69 10.66
N THR A 9 -4.95 10.44 10.77
CA THR A 9 -5.48 9.17 11.28
C THR A 9 -5.63 8.11 10.18
N ALA A 10 -5.78 8.52 8.92
CA ALA A 10 -5.94 7.61 7.79
C ALA A 10 -4.68 6.79 7.50
N SER A 11 -3.49 7.41 7.53
CA SER A 11 -2.23 6.75 7.21
C SER A 11 -1.91 5.56 8.12
N SER A 12 -2.26 5.65 9.40
CA SER A 12 -2.05 4.54 10.36
C SER A 12 -2.98 3.36 10.06
N LEU A 13 -4.23 3.63 9.68
CA LEU A 13 -5.19 2.57 9.36
C LEU A 13 -4.82 1.87 8.04
N VAL A 14 -4.42 2.66 7.04
CA VAL A 14 -3.92 2.18 5.75
C VAL A 14 -2.70 1.28 5.94
N LEU A 15 -1.72 1.71 6.76
CA LEU A 15 -0.53 0.90 7.06
C LEU A 15 -0.90 -0.42 7.76
N SER A 16 -1.79 -0.38 8.76
CA SER A 16 -2.24 -1.60 9.44
C SER A 16 -2.97 -2.55 8.49
N LYS A 17 -3.79 -2.02 7.56
CA LYS A 17 -4.53 -2.80 6.58
C LYS A 17 -3.59 -3.45 5.55
N ILE A 18 -2.72 -2.66 4.92
CA ILE A 18 -1.72 -3.16 3.95
C ILE A 18 -0.83 -4.22 4.61
N ARG A 19 -0.38 -3.97 5.84
CA ARG A 19 0.43 -4.94 6.58
C ARG A 19 -0.31 -6.26 6.81
N SER A 20 -1.61 -6.22 7.06
CA SER A 20 -2.45 -7.43 7.17
C SER A 20 -2.58 -8.17 5.83
N MET A 21 -2.71 -7.45 4.72
CA MET A 21 -2.85 -8.02 3.37
C MET A 21 -1.55 -8.66 2.90
N VAL A 22 -0.45 -7.92 3.00
CA VAL A 22 0.90 -8.39 2.64
C VAL A 22 1.31 -9.59 3.51
N SER A 23 0.93 -9.60 4.80
CA SER A 23 1.16 -10.75 5.67
C SER A 23 0.35 -11.99 5.29
N SER A 24 -0.84 -11.81 4.73
CA SER A 24 -1.65 -12.92 4.23
C SER A 24 -1.07 -13.53 2.96
N ALA A 25 -0.37 -12.72 2.15
CA ALA A 25 0.21 -13.15 0.90
C ALA A 25 1.62 -13.78 1.07
N PHE A 26 2.47 -13.26 1.97
CA PHE A 26 3.91 -13.63 2.01
C PHE A 26 4.42 -14.19 3.35
N HIS A 27 3.56 -14.45 4.33
CA HIS A 27 3.94 -15.04 5.63
C HIS A 27 4.99 -14.29 6.49
N ASP A 28 5.50 -13.13 6.09
CA ASP A 28 6.51 -12.36 6.84
C ASP A 28 6.03 -10.98 7.30
N PHE A 29 5.17 -10.97 8.33
CA PHE A 29 4.60 -9.76 8.97
C PHE A 29 5.65 -8.80 9.58
N LEU A 30 6.87 -9.28 9.81
CA LEU A 30 7.94 -8.54 10.51
C LEU A 30 8.83 -7.73 9.57
N GLN A 31 8.94 -8.12 8.29
CA GLN A 31 9.75 -7.39 7.29
C GLN A 31 8.98 -6.25 6.63
N VAL A 32 7.64 -6.23 6.73
CA VAL A 32 6.80 -5.14 6.21
C VAL A 32 6.99 -3.87 7.04
N THR A 33 8.04 -3.11 6.73
CA THR A 33 8.28 -1.78 7.27
C THR A 33 7.82 -0.72 6.25
N PRO A 34 7.40 0.49 6.68
CA PRO A 34 7.07 1.55 5.73
C PRO A 34 8.26 1.89 4.82
N THR A 35 9.48 1.76 5.31
CA THR A 35 10.70 1.98 4.51
C THR A 35 11.13 0.77 3.69
N ALA A 36 10.49 -0.40 3.84
CA ALA A 36 10.84 -1.59 3.09
C ALA A 36 10.53 -1.41 1.60
N ASN A 37 11.41 -1.97 0.79
CA ASN A 37 11.26 -2.01 -0.65
C ASN A 37 10.60 -3.34 -1.05
N LEU A 38 9.53 -3.27 -1.85
CA LEU A 38 8.73 -4.44 -2.23
C LEU A 38 9.59 -5.49 -2.95
N GLU A 39 10.44 -5.07 -3.87
CA GLU A 39 11.31 -5.98 -4.64
C GLU A 39 12.63 -6.30 -3.94
N LYS A 40 13.24 -5.34 -3.23
CA LYS A 40 14.59 -5.52 -2.66
C LYS A 40 14.61 -6.04 -1.23
N ASP A 41 13.63 -5.65 -0.41
CA ASP A 41 13.60 -5.95 1.03
C ASP A 41 12.65 -7.12 1.32
N LEU A 42 11.47 -7.10 0.69
CA LEU A 42 10.50 -8.19 0.75
C LEU A 42 10.71 -9.25 -0.32
N GLN A 43 11.57 -8.98 -1.31
CA GLN A 43 11.87 -9.90 -2.42
C GLN A 43 10.61 -10.46 -3.09
N LEU A 44 9.59 -9.61 -3.23
CA LEU A 44 8.35 -9.97 -3.90
C LEU A 44 8.63 -10.21 -5.39
N ASP A 45 8.15 -11.34 -5.90
CA ASP A 45 8.18 -11.59 -7.33
C ASP A 45 7.22 -10.65 -8.08
N MET A 46 7.34 -10.58 -9.41
CA MET A 46 6.44 -9.75 -10.21
C MET A 46 4.96 -10.17 -10.05
N LEU A 47 4.69 -11.45 -9.81
CA LEU A 47 3.32 -11.95 -9.52
C LEU A 47 2.82 -11.46 -8.17
N ASP A 48 3.67 -11.53 -7.15
CA ASP A 48 3.38 -11.10 -5.78
C ASP A 48 3.07 -9.60 -5.72
N THR A 49 3.86 -8.80 -6.44
CA THR A 49 3.66 -7.35 -6.53
C THR A 49 2.33 -7.01 -7.20
N VAL A 50 1.95 -7.73 -8.26
CA VAL A 50 0.65 -7.56 -8.93
C VAL A 50 -0.50 -7.97 -8.01
N GLU A 51 -0.37 -9.05 -7.24
CA GLU A 51 -1.41 -9.51 -6.32
C GLU A 51 -1.66 -8.50 -5.18
N VAL A 52 -0.60 -7.92 -4.62
CA VAL A 52 -0.71 -6.84 -3.61
C VAL A 52 -1.38 -5.61 -4.18
N MET A 53 -1.01 -5.19 -5.39
CA MET A 53 -1.60 -4.00 -6.02
C MET A 53 -3.09 -4.21 -6.27
N ILE A 54 -3.49 -5.35 -6.85
CA ILE A 54 -4.92 -5.66 -7.09
C ILE A 54 -5.70 -5.72 -5.78
N ALA A 55 -5.15 -6.38 -4.76
CA ALA A 55 -5.83 -6.47 -3.47
C ALA A 55 -6.01 -5.08 -2.83
N VAL A 56 -5.01 -4.21 -2.94
CA VAL A 56 -5.08 -2.81 -2.49
C VAL A 56 -6.09 -2.00 -3.32
N GLU A 57 -6.09 -2.15 -4.64
CA GLU A 57 -7.06 -1.50 -5.53
C GLU A 57 -8.50 -1.88 -5.17
N GLU A 58 -8.77 -3.16 -4.93
CA GLU A 58 -10.10 -3.65 -4.51
C GLU A 58 -10.48 -3.19 -3.09
N GLU A 59 -9.56 -3.27 -2.14
CA GLU A 59 -9.82 -2.91 -0.74
C GLU A 59 -10.07 -1.41 -0.55
N PHE A 60 -9.34 -0.56 -1.28
CA PHE A 60 -9.48 0.89 -1.20
C PHE A 60 -10.37 1.47 -2.31
N ALA A 61 -10.88 0.64 -3.21
CA ALA A 61 -11.64 1.02 -4.40
C ALA A 61 -10.94 2.13 -5.21
N ILE A 62 -9.62 1.99 -5.40
CA ILE A 62 -8.77 2.90 -6.17
C ILE A 62 -8.26 2.21 -7.44
N ASP A 63 -7.81 3.02 -8.40
CA ASP A 63 -7.20 2.55 -9.64
C ASP A 63 -5.72 3.00 -9.63
N ILE A 64 -4.80 2.05 -9.54
CA ILE A 64 -3.35 2.28 -9.55
C ILE A 64 -2.84 1.87 -10.93
N PRO A 65 -2.65 2.81 -11.86
CA PRO A 65 -2.13 2.46 -13.18
C PRO A 65 -0.71 1.90 -13.05
N ASN A 66 -0.34 0.96 -13.93
CA ASN A 66 1.01 0.37 -13.94
C ASN A 66 2.13 1.43 -13.93
N SER A 67 1.93 2.59 -14.56
CA SER A 67 2.91 3.68 -14.57
C SER A 67 3.16 4.31 -13.19
N GLU A 68 2.19 4.26 -12.28
CA GLU A 68 2.35 4.69 -10.89
C GLU A 68 2.83 3.51 -10.03
N ALA A 69 2.30 2.30 -10.23
CA ALA A 69 2.77 1.10 -9.53
C ALA A 69 4.28 0.86 -9.72
N ASP A 70 4.81 1.09 -10.92
CA ASP A 70 6.25 0.97 -11.23
C ASP A 70 7.11 2.01 -10.48
N LYS A 71 6.53 3.19 -10.16
CA LYS A 71 7.19 4.22 -9.34
C LYS A 71 7.14 3.87 -7.85
N ILE A 72 6.16 3.06 -7.43
CA ILE A 72 5.96 2.65 -6.05
C ILE A 72 6.89 1.46 -5.75
N SER A 73 8.14 1.76 -5.43
CA SER A 73 9.10 0.71 -5.03
C SER A 73 9.10 0.43 -3.51
N THR A 74 8.48 1.28 -2.70
CA THR A 74 8.48 1.18 -1.23
C THR A 74 7.08 1.24 -0.66
N VAL A 75 6.88 0.55 0.47
CA VAL A 75 5.59 0.49 1.17
C VAL A 75 5.13 1.89 1.58
N SER A 76 6.04 2.78 1.97
CA SER A 76 5.71 4.17 2.32
C SER A 76 5.17 4.94 1.13
N GLN A 77 5.66 4.71 -0.09
CA GLN A 77 5.13 5.37 -1.27
C GLN A 77 3.74 4.84 -1.61
N LEU A 78 3.51 3.54 -1.44
CA LEU A 78 2.18 2.94 -1.61
C LEU A 78 1.18 3.56 -0.62
N ILE A 79 1.57 3.64 0.66
CA ILE A 79 0.74 4.26 1.70
C ILE A 79 0.46 5.72 1.40
N ASP A 80 1.46 6.49 0.96
CA ASP A 80 1.30 7.91 0.64
C ASP A 80 0.36 8.11 -0.56
N TYR A 81 0.48 7.23 -1.57
CA TYR A 81 -0.41 7.22 -2.73
C TYR A 81 -1.87 6.96 -2.32
N ILE A 82 -2.10 5.94 -1.50
CA ILE A 82 -3.45 5.59 -0.99
C ILE A 82 -3.98 6.69 -0.07
N ALA A 83 -3.15 7.23 0.83
CA ALA A 83 -3.54 8.30 1.74
C ALA A 83 -3.89 9.61 1.00
N SER A 84 -3.27 9.85 -0.15
CA SER A 84 -3.58 10.97 -1.05
C SER A 84 -4.86 10.76 -1.86
N HIS A 85 -5.36 9.52 -1.97
CA HIS A 85 -6.60 9.16 -2.65
C HIS A 85 -7.66 8.67 -1.64
N PRO A 86 -8.28 9.56 -0.86
CA PRO A 86 -9.25 9.22 0.19
C PRO A 86 -10.63 8.75 -0.34
N GLN A 87 -10.70 8.19 -1.56
CA GLN A 87 -11.93 7.62 -2.12
C GLN A 87 -12.26 6.21 -1.61
N ALA A 88 -11.56 5.74 -0.57
CA ALA A 88 -11.96 4.58 0.21
C ALA A 88 -13.29 4.86 0.93
N LYS A 89 -14.35 4.15 0.52
CA LYS A 89 -15.65 4.13 1.19
C LYS A 89 -15.67 3.17 2.36
#